data_AF-A0A317DL52-F1
#
_entry.id   AF-A0A317DL52-F1
#
_cell.length_a   1.000
_cell.length_b   1.000
_cell.length_c   1.000
_cell.angle_alpha   90.00
_cell.angle_beta   90.00
_cell.angle_gamma   90.00
#
_symmetry.space_group_name_H-M   'P 1'
#
loop_
_entity.id
_entity.type
_entity.pdbx_description
1 polymer ?
#
loop_
_entity_poly.entity_id
_entity_poly.type
_entity_poly.pdbx_seq_one_letter_code
_entity_poly.pdbx_strand_id
1 'polypeptide(L)'
;MSMPRIQRLGESHQSLAEAVCAELRSRILSGALAPGQRLVEEALAATFGVSRNPVREALRVLAAEGLVEVLPRRGATVSLLTAEEAQELFDLRLAVEGVAARIAARKRNPDGLRRLEEVLAQARASTRRMTWIRWRPSTPRST
;
A
#
# COMPACT_ATOMS: atom_id res chain seq x y z
N MET A 1 0.28 -25.81 44.55
CA MET A 1 1.14 -26.03 43.36
C MET A 1 0.95 -24.87 42.42
N SER A 2 1.99 -24.06 42.20
CA SER A 2 1.96 -22.89 41.32
C SER A 2 2.13 -23.34 39.86
N MET A 3 1.15 -23.07 39.01
CA MET A 3 1.24 -23.35 37.57
C MET A 3 2.22 -22.36 36.90
N PRO A 4 3.10 -22.81 36.00
CA PRO A 4 4.01 -21.91 35.30
C PRO A 4 3.23 -20.99 34.35
N ARG A 5 3.53 -19.69 34.42
CA ARG A 5 2.96 -18.65 33.55
C ARG A 5 3.48 -18.89 32.13
N ILE A 6 2.62 -19.35 31.21
CA ILE A 6 2.96 -19.50 29.79
C ILE A 6 3.39 -18.14 29.26
N GLN A 7 4.68 -17.99 28.93
CA GLN A 7 5.17 -16.81 28.22
C GLN A 7 4.51 -16.75 26.83
N ARG A 8 3.88 -15.62 26.51
CA ARG A 8 3.26 -15.39 25.19
C ARG A 8 4.36 -15.23 24.15
N LEU A 9 4.55 -16.24 23.32
CA LEU A 9 5.53 -16.26 22.21
C LEU A 9 5.26 -15.22 21.10
N GLY A 10 4.25 -14.35 21.24
CA GLY A 10 3.75 -13.45 20.19
C GLY A 10 4.05 -11.96 20.35
N GLU A 11 4.92 -11.55 21.28
CA GLU A 11 5.07 -10.11 21.60
C GLU A 11 6.19 -9.37 20.87
N SER A 12 7.10 -10.02 20.13
CA SER A 12 8.20 -9.27 19.49
C SER A 12 8.98 -9.98 18.38
N HIS A 13 8.31 -10.51 17.36
CA HIS A 13 8.97 -10.76 16.07
C HIS A 13 8.01 -10.48 14.91
N GLN A 14 8.40 -9.57 14.03
CA GLN A 14 7.70 -9.34 12.77
C GLN A 14 7.63 -10.68 12.02
N SER A 15 6.43 -11.12 11.66
CA SER A 15 6.29 -12.38 10.94
C SER A 15 6.92 -12.25 9.54
N LEU A 16 7.38 -13.35 8.95
CA LEU A 16 7.87 -13.35 7.57
C LEU A 16 6.79 -12.81 6.60
N ALA A 17 5.51 -13.08 6.88
CA ALA A 17 4.40 -12.55 6.09
C ALA A 17 4.30 -11.01 6.21
N GLU A 18 4.45 -10.44 7.42
CA GLU A 18 4.47 -8.99 7.63
C GLU A 18 5.65 -8.32 6.94
N ALA A 19 6.84 -8.94 7.00
CA ALA A 19 8.03 -8.43 6.31
C ALA A 19 7.85 -8.42 4.79
N VAL A 20 7.36 -9.53 4.21
CA VAL A 20 7.05 -9.63 2.78
C VAL A 20 5.97 -8.62 2.38
N CYS A 21 4.95 -8.45 3.22
CA CYS A 21 3.88 -7.47 3.00
C CYS A 21 4.43 -6.03 2.97
N ALA A 22 5.27 -5.67 3.94
CA ALA A 22 5.92 -4.35 3.99
C ALA A 22 6.78 -4.06 2.75
N GLU A 23 7.58 -5.04 2.32
CA GLU A 23 8.44 -4.92 1.15
C GLU A 23 7.64 -4.81 -0.16
N LEU A 24 6.63 -5.68 -0.35
CA LEU A 24 5.74 -5.61 -1.51
C LEU A 24 4.99 -4.28 -1.57
N ARG A 25 4.47 -3.80 -0.43
CA ARG A 25 3.82 -2.49 -0.33
C ARG A 25 4.77 -1.38 -0.76
N SER A 26 5.99 -1.38 -0.25
CA SER A 26 7.02 -0.40 -0.61
C SER A 26 7.31 -0.41 -2.13
N ARG A 27 7.43 -1.59 -2.74
CA ARG A 27 7.67 -1.72 -4.18
C ARG A 27 6.48 -1.27 -5.05
N ILE A 28 5.25 -1.55 -4.62
CA ILE A 28 4.05 -1.05 -5.30
C ILE A 28 3.96 0.47 -5.18
N LEU A 29 4.10 1.00 -3.96
CA LEU A 29 3.98 2.44 -3.65
C LEU A 29 5.17 3.28 -4.14
N SER A 30 6.26 2.66 -4.59
CA SER A 30 7.38 3.34 -5.28
C SER A 30 7.30 3.21 -6.80
N GLY A 31 6.40 2.37 -7.32
CA GLY A 31 6.29 2.06 -8.75
C GLY A 31 7.31 1.05 -9.26
N ALA A 32 8.13 0.46 -8.37
CA ALA A 32 9.03 -0.65 -8.73
C ALA A 32 8.25 -1.90 -9.18
N LEU A 33 7.02 -2.07 -8.67
CA LEU A 33 6.01 -2.95 -9.24
C LEU A 33 4.94 -2.08 -9.91
N ALA A 34 4.75 -2.25 -11.22
CA ALA A 34 3.87 -1.38 -11.99
C ALA A 34 2.38 -1.73 -11.76
N PRO A 35 1.47 -0.75 -11.84
CA PRO A 35 0.03 -1.03 -11.89
C PRO A 35 -0.32 -2.05 -13.00
N GLY A 36 -1.17 -3.03 -12.68
CA GLY A 36 -1.52 -4.14 -13.57
C GLY A 36 -0.45 -5.23 -13.69
N GLN A 37 0.72 -5.08 -13.07
CA GLN A 37 1.78 -6.10 -13.11
C GLN A 37 1.31 -7.37 -12.41
N ARG A 38 1.52 -8.51 -13.07
CA ARG A 38 1.23 -9.83 -12.50
C ARG A 38 2.24 -10.20 -11.42
N LEU A 39 1.73 -10.65 -10.28
CA LEU A 39 2.46 -11.11 -9.12
C LEU A 39 2.35 -12.64 -9.03
N VAL A 40 3.46 -13.32 -9.29
CA VAL A 40 3.54 -14.79 -9.27
C VAL A 40 4.11 -15.23 -7.92
N GLU A 41 3.32 -15.97 -7.12
CA GLU A 41 3.70 -16.41 -5.77
C GLU A 41 5.09 -17.09 -5.74
N GLU A 42 5.34 -17.98 -6.68
CA GLU A 42 6.60 -18.75 -6.75
C GLU A 42 7.81 -17.86 -7.05
N ALA A 43 7.67 -16.90 -7.97
CA ALA A 43 8.74 -15.95 -8.29
C ALA A 43 9.03 -15.01 -7.12
N LEU A 44 7.99 -14.54 -6.43
CA LEU A 44 8.14 -13.71 -5.24
C LEU A 44 8.77 -14.49 -4.08
N ALA A 45 8.36 -15.73 -3.87
CA ALA A 45 8.94 -16.62 -2.86
C ALA A 45 10.45 -16.82 -3.09
N ALA A 46 10.84 -17.11 -4.33
CA ALA A 46 12.25 -17.22 -4.71
C ALA A 46 13.01 -15.91 -4.51
N THR A 47 12.42 -14.76 -4.90
CA THR A 47 13.04 -13.43 -4.78
C THR A 47 13.30 -13.06 -3.32
N PHE A 48 12.35 -13.35 -2.43
CA PHE A 48 12.46 -13.02 -1.01
C PHE A 48 13.14 -14.12 -0.18
N GLY A 49 13.49 -15.26 -0.78
CA GLY A 49 14.11 -16.37 -0.06
C GLY A 49 13.20 -17.02 0.99
N VAL A 50 11.89 -17.05 0.75
CA VAL A 50 10.87 -17.58 1.67
C VAL A 50 10.02 -18.65 0.99
N SER A 51 9.19 -19.37 1.77
CA SER A 51 8.20 -20.28 1.20
C SER A 51 7.01 -19.52 0.59
N ARG A 52 6.13 -20.22 -0.14
CA ARG A 52 4.96 -19.59 -0.79
C ARG A 52 3.89 -19.12 0.21
N ASN A 53 3.85 -19.70 1.43
CA ASN A 53 2.82 -19.37 2.41
C ASN A 53 2.87 -17.90 2.89
N PRO A 54 4.01 -17.36 3.37
CA PRO A 54 4.09 -15.95 3.76
C PRO A 54 3.81 -14.99 2.60
N VAL A 55 4.19 -15.35 1.37
CA VAL A 55 3.85 -14.57 0.17
C VAL A 55 2.34 -14.52 -0.04
N ARG A 56 1.65 -15.65 0.05
CA ARG A 56 0.19 -15.71 -0.12
C ARG A 56 -0.55 -14.93 0.97
N GLU A 57 -0.09 -15.00 2.21
CA GLU A 57 -0.64 -14.22 3.31
C GLU A 57 -0.43 -12.71 3.08
N ALA A 58 0.77 -12.30 2.67
CA ALA A 58 1.06 -10.91 2.32
C ALA A 58 0.16 -10.41 1.18
N LEU A 59 -0.02 -11.19 0.11
CA LEU A 59 -0.89 -10.83 -1.01
C LEU A 59 -2.36 -10.70 -0.59
N ARG A 60 -2.84 -11.50 0.36
CA ARG A 60 -4.20 -11.34 0.90
C ARG A 60 -4.37 -10.05 1.70
N VAL A 61 -3.39 -9.69 2.51
CA VAL A 61 -3.40 -8.42 3.26
C VAL A 61 -3.39 -7.24 2.29
N LEU A 62 -2.51 -7.27 1.29
CA LEU A 62 -2.44 -6.21 0.27
C LEU A 62 -3.71 -6.14 -0.60
N ALA A 63 -4.41 -7.25 -0.77
CA ALA A 63 -5.70 -7.25 -1.44
C ALA A 63 -6.82 -6.62 -0.61
N ALA A 64 -6.82 -6.85 0.71
CA ALA A 64 -7.72 -6.16 1.63
C ALA A 64 -7.45 -4.64 1.68
N GLU A 65 -6.20 -4.23 1.43
CA GLU A 65 -5.80 -2.81 1.30
C GLU A 65 -6.09 -2.21 -0.09
N GLY A 66 -6.53 -3.02 -1.06
CA GLY A 66 -6.79 -2.57 -2.43
C GLY A 66 -5.54 -2.32 -3.27
N LEU A 67 -4.34 -2.71 -2.80
CA LEU A 67 -3.07 -2.58 -3.54
C LEU A 67 -2.84 -3.73 -4.54
N VAL A 68 -3.52 -4.85 -4.33
CA VAL A 68 -3.43 -6.05 -5.15
C VAL A 68 -4.84 -6.59 -5.42
N GLU A 69 -5.07 -7.11 -6.62
CA GLU A 69 -6.24 -7.92 -6.94
C GLU A 69 -5.84 -9.39 -6.99
N VAL A 70 -6.58 -10.25 -6.30
CA VAL A 70 -6.36 -11.71 -6.35
C VAL A 70 -7.38 -12.33 -7.30
N LEU A 71 -6.90 -12.85 -8.42
CA LEU A 71 -7.72 -13.48 -9.44
C LEU A 71 -7.78 -15.00 -9.21
N PRO A 72 -8.98 -15.59 -9.12
CA PRO A 72 -9.14 -17.04 -8.97
C PRO A 72 -8.35 -17.81 -10.02
N ARG A 73 -7.47 -18.72 -9.57
CA ARG A 73 -6.64 -19.60 -10.42
C ARG A 73 -5.65 -18.88 -11.35
N ARG A 74 -5.52 -17.54 -11.26
CA ARG A 74 -4.62 -16.74 -12.13
C ARG A 74 -3.51 -16.03 -11.36
N GLY A 75 -3.59 -16.01 -10.03
CA GLY A 75 -2.60 -15.39 -9.15
C GLY A 75 -3.04 -14.01 -8.71
N ALA A 76 -2.08 -13.11 -8.46
CA ALA A 76 -2.34 -11.75 -8.04
C ALA A 76 -1.86 -10.74 -9.09
N THR A 77 -2.43 -9.55 -9.11
CA THR A 77 -2.02 -8.41 -9.95
C THR A 77 -1.97 -7.15 -9.10
N VAL A 78 -0.99 -6.28 -9.33
CA VAL A 78 -1.01 -4.94 -8.71
C VAL A 78 -2.24 -4.20 -9.20
N SER A 79 -3.02 -3.63 -8.27
CA SER A 79 -4.26 -2.93 -8.63
C SER A 79 -4.00 -1.79 -9.61
N LEU A 80 -4.94 -1.59 -10.52
CA LEU A 80 -4.93 -0.50 -11.49
C LEU A 80 -6.21 0.31 -11.30
N LEU A 81 -6.08 1.55 -10.84
CA LEU A 81 -7.21 2.48 -10.81
C LEU A 81 -7.57 2.88 -12.23
N THR A 82 -8.84 2.68 -12.58
CA THR A 82 -9.42 3.30 -13.77
C THR A 82 -9.54 4.81 -13.58
N ALA A 83 -9.71 5.54 -14.69
CA ALA A 83 -9.91 7.00 -14.62
C ALA A 83 -11.20 7.38 -13.87
N GLU A 84 -12.23 6.55 -13.97
CA GLU A 84 -13.52 6.73 -13.28
C GLU A 84 -13.38 6.52 -11.78
N GLU A 85 -12.79 5.39 -11.35
CA GLU A 85 -12.52 5.13 -9.92
C GLU A 85 -11.58 6.18 -9.31
N ALA A 86 -10.60 6.67 -10.09
CA ALA A 86 -9.75 7.75 -9.64
C ALA A 86 -10.55 9.05 -9.42
N GLN A 87 -11.49 9.36 -10.31
CA GLN A 87 -12.36 10.53 -10.17
C GLN A 87 -13.26 10.40 -8.93
N GLU A 88 -13.93 9.26 -8.75
CA GLU A 88 -14.77 8.99 -7.58
C GLU A 88 -13.98 9.11 -6.26
N LEU A 89 -12.74 8.61 -6.25
CA LEU A 89 -11.84 8.75 -5.11
C LEU A 89 -11.50 10.22 -4.81
N PHE A 90 -11.26 11.04 -5.85
CA PHE A 90 -11.02 12.46 -5.67
C PHE A 90 -12.27 13.20 -5.18
N ASP A 91 -13.46 12.85 -5.67
CA ASP A 91 -14.71 13.45 -5.23
C ASP A 91 -14.95 13.18 -3.74
N LEU A 92 -14.70 11.95 -3.28
CA LEU A 92 -14.77 11.59 -1.86
C LEU A 92 -13.75 12.38 -1.03
N ARG A 93 -12.50 12.49 -1.51
CA ARG A 93 -11.45 13.27 -0.83
C ARG A 93 -11.84 14.75 -0.71
N LEU A 94 -12.31 15.37 -1.79
CA LEU A 94 -12.74 16.76 -1.78
C LEU A 94 -13.86 17.02 -0.76
N ALA A 95 -14.78 16.06 -0.59
CA ALA A 95 -15.86 16.18 0.39
C ALA A 95 -15.37 16.22 1.85
N VAL A 96 -14.25 15.56 2.17
CA VAL A 96 -13.78 15.40 3.57
C VAL A 96 -12.52 16.21 3.91
N GLU A 97 -11.60 16.37 2.96
CA GLU A 97 -10.28 16.96 3.21
C GLU A 97 -10.36 18.42 3.64
N GLY A 98 -11.26 19.22 3.03
CA GLY A 98 -11.46 20.61 3.42
C GLY A 98 -11.94 20.76 4.88
N VAL A 99 -12.81 19.84 5.33
CA VAL A 99 -13.29 19.82 6.72
C VAL A 99 -12.16 19.38 7.65
N ALA A 100 -11.42 18.33 7.30
CA ALA A 100 -10.29 17.83 8.07
C ALA A 100 -9.20 18.92 8.23
N ALA A 101 -8.84 19.61 7.15
CA ALA A 101 -7.87 20.71 7.16
C ALA A 101 -8.35 21.87 8.07
N ARG A 102 -9.63 22.25 8.00
CA ARG A 102 -10.22 23.27 8.88
C ARG A 102 -10.13 22.89 10.35
N ILE A 103 -10.44 21.63 10.70
CA ILE A 103 -10.35 21.12 12.08
C ILE A 103 -8.90 21.10 12.55
N ALA A 104 -7.98 20.62 11.71
CA ALA A 104 -6.55 20.59 12.02
C ALA A 104 -5.99 21.99 12.27
N ALA A 105 -6.36 22.97 11.44
CA ALA A 105 -5.94 24.37 11.61
C ALA A 105 -6.43 24.97 12.94
N ARG A 106 -7.66 24.67 13.36
CA ARG A 106 -8.21 25.11 14.66
C ARG A 106 -7.51 24.47 15.85
N LYS A 107 -7.04 23.22 15.72
CA LYS A 107 -6.35 22.46 16.77
C LYS A 107 -4.82 22.54 16.68
N ARG A 108 -4.27 23.48 15.88
CA ARG A 108 -2.83 23.56 15.61
C ARG A 108 -2.03 23.70 16.91
N ASN A 109 -0.88 23.03 16.95
CA ASN A 109 0.12 23.17 18.00
C ASN A 109 1.53 23.08 17.40
N PRO A 110 2.58 23.52 18.12
CA PRO A 110 3.95 23.54 17.59
C PRO A 110 4.46 22.17 17.12
N ASP A 111 4.14 21.10 17.83
CA ASP A 111 4.60 19.74 17.49
C ASP A 111 3.91 19.18 16.24
N GLY A 112 2.64 19.52 16.04
CA GLY A 112 1.89 19.17 14.84
C GLY A 112 2.39 19.93 13.61
N LEU A 113 2.70 21.23 13.77
CA LEU A 113 3.27 22.06 12.71
C LEU A 113 4.64 21.55 12.27
N ARG A 114 5.53 21.25 13.22
CA ARG A 114 6.85 20.70 12.93
C ARG A 114 6.78 19.37 12.18
N ARG A 115 5.91 18.45 12.61
CA ARG A 115 5.66 17.18 11.91
C ARG A 115 5.10 17.40 10.50
N LEU A 116 4.20 18.36 10.32
CA LEU A 116 3.67 18.70 8.99
C LEU A 116 4.78 19.21 8.07
N GLU A 117 5.68 20.07 8.57
CA GLU A 117 6.83 20.58 7.82
C GLU A 117 7.79 19.45 7.42
N GLU A 118 8.09 18.52 8.33
CA GLU A 118 8.92 17.34 8.06
C GLU A 118 8.32 16.48 6.94
N VAL A 119 7.02 16.20 7.01
CA VAL A 119 6.30 15.41 5.97
C VAL A 119 6.31 16.15 4.63
N LEU A 120 6.07 17.46 4.62
CA LEU A 120 6.12 18.26 3.38
C LEU A 120 7.51 18.28 2.76
N ALA A 121 8.57 18.33 3.58
CA ALA A 121 9.95 18.25 3.11
C ALA A 121 10.24 16.87 2.48
N GLN A 122 9.83 15.79 3.13
CA GLN A 122 9.98 14.42 2.61
C GLN A 122 9.22 14.21 1.29
N ALA A 123 7.98 14.72 1.20
CA ALA A 123 7.17 14.64 0.00
C ALA A 123 7.85 15.36 -1.18
N ARG A 124 8.29 16.61 -0.97
CA ARG A 124 9.01 17.40 -1.98
C ARG A 124 10.30 16.72 -2.46
N ALA A 125 11.04 16.08 -1.54
CA ALA A 125 12.25 15.34 -1.88
C ALA A 125 11.94 14.08 -2.73
N SER A 126 10.79 13.45 -2.49
CA SER A 126 10.36 12.23 -3.19
C SER A 126 9.78 12.50 -4.58
N THR A 127 9.14 13.66 -4.80
CA THR A 127 8.58 14.07 -6.11
C THR A 127 9.63 14.12 -7.23
N ARG A 128 10.93 14.25 -6.91
CA ARG A 128 12.03 14.19 -7.89
C ARG A 128 12.34 12.78 -8.45
N ARG A 129 11.81 11.71 -7.85
CA ARG A 129 11.98 10.30 -8.31
C ARG A 129 10.68 9.65 -8.78
N MET A 130 9.58 10.40 -8.75
CA MET A 130 8.22 9.92 -8.85
C MET A 130 7.74 10.10 -10.31
N THR A 131 8.27 9.32 -11.27
CA THR A 131 7.65 9.17 -12.61
C THR A 131 6.37 8.34 -12.49
N TRP A 132 5.30 8.91 -11.93
CA TRP A 132 4.04 8.22 -11.77
C TRP A 132 3.15 8.46 -12.99
N ILE A 133 2.81 7.34 -13.63
CA ILE A 133 1.77 7.19 -14.65
C ILE A 133 2.03 8.05 -15.89
N ARG A 134 2.75 7.48 -16.87
CA ARG A 134 2.57 7.90 -18.27
C ARG A 134 1.15 7.48 -18.66
N TRP A 135 0.19 8.36 -18.41
CA TRP A 135 -1.20 8.21 -18.81
C TRP A 135 -1.23 7.85 -20.31
N ARG A 136 -1.72 6.65 -20.62
CA ARG A 136 -2.11 6.29 -21.97
C ARG A 136 -3.64 6.24 -21.97
N PRO A 137 -4.33 7.12 -22.72
CA PRO A 137 -5.76 7.00 -22.87
C PRO A 137 -6.05 5.65 -23.53
N SER A 138 -6.83 4.80 -22.85
CA SER A 138 -7.44 3.65 -23.50
C SER A 138 -8.50 4.19 -24.46
N THR A 139 -8.25 4.10 -25.76
CA THR A 139 -9.27 4.30 -26.79
C THR A 139 -10.47 3.38 -26.48
N PRO A 140 -11.71 3.90 -26.42
CA PRO A 140 -12.87 3.06 -26.22
C PRO A 140 -12.95 2.04 -27.37
N ARG A 141 -13.10 0.76 -27.02
CA ARG A 141 -13.30 -0.31 -27.99
C ARG A 141 -14.75 -0.20 -28.46
N SER A 142 -14.95 0.31 -29.66
CA SER A 142 -16.24 0.35 -30.34
C SER A 142 -16.80 -1.06 -30.50
N THR A 143 -17.99 -1.30 -29.97
CA THR A 143 -18.94 -2.32 -30.41
C THR A 143 -20.26 -1.63 -30.66
#